data_AF-A0A447NWN6-F1
#
_entry.id   AF-A0A447NWN6-F1
#
_cell.length_a   1.000
_cell.length_b   1.000
_cell.length_c   1.000
_cell.angle_alpha   90.00
_cell.angle_beta   90.00
_cell.angle_gamma   90.00
#
_symmetry.space_group_name_H-M   'P 1'
#
loop_
_entity.id
_entity.type
_entity.pdbx_description
1 polymer ?
#
loop_
_entity_poly.entity_id
_entity_poly.type
_entity_poly.pdbx_seq_one_letter_code
_entity_poly.pdbx_strand_id
1 'polypeptide(L)' 'MKLEMQYLHDVINGLEPGEEFAKLLTGEAATNAIATADAATLSSNEGRKVKLTEILG' A
#
# COMPACT_ATOMS: atom_id res chain seq x y z
N MET A 1 14.02 10.74 1.96
CA MET A 1 14.92 9.58 1.99
C MET A 1 15.78 9.44 3.24
N LYS A 2 16.45 10.47 3.80
CA LYS A 2 17.32 10.27 4.98
C LYS A 2 16.61 9.60 6.17
N LEU A 3 15.40 10.06 6.50
CA LEU A 3 14.59 9.49 7.60
C LEU A 3 14.00 8.12 7.26
N GLU A 4 13.54 7.93 6.02
CA GLU A 4 12.94 6.68 5.55
C GLU A 4 13.96 5.54 5.48
N MET A 5 15.17 5.81 4.98
CA MET A 5 16.25 4.83 4.94
C MET A 5 16.80 4.53 6.34
N GLN A 6 16.81 5.51 7.24
CA GLN A 6 17.14 5.28 8.64
C GLN A 6 16.10 4.39 9.31
N TYR A 7 14.80 4.67 9.11
CA TYR A 7 13.72 3.85 9.64
C TYR A 7 13.80 2.40 9.15
N LEU A 8 14.04 2.20 7.85
CA LEU A 8 14.28 0.87 7.30
C LEU A 8 15.47 0.17 7.97
N HIS A 9 16.60 0.88 8.14
CA HIS A 9 17.78 0.34 8.80
C HIS A 9 17.47 -0.08 10.25
N ASP A 10 16.78 0.77 11.01
CA ASP A 10 16.44 0.51 12.40
C ASP A 10 15.49 -0.70 12.51
N VAL A 11 14.49 -0.80 11.64
CA VAL A 11 13.57 -1.96 11.57
C VAL A 11 14.33 -3.25 11.25
N ILE A 12 15.27 -3.22 10.30
CA ILE A 12 16.13 -4.37 9.97
C ILE A 12 16.99 -4.79 11.17
N ASN A 13 17.42 -3.83 12.00
CA ASN A 13 18.22 -4.09 13.20
C ASN A 13 17.37 -4.45 14.45
N GLY A 14 16.06 -4.61 14.31
CA GLY A 14 15.18 -5.08 15.39
C GLY A 14 14.38 -4.01 16.10
N LEU A 15 14.25 -2.80 15.55
CA LEU A 15 13.25 -1.84 16.00
C LEU A 15 11.85 -2.42 15.75
N GLU A 16 11.01 -2.45 16.78
CA GLU A 16 9.58 -2.79 16.62
C GLU A 16 8.84 -1.64 15.92
N PRO A 17 8.12 -1.90 14.82
CA PRO A 17 7.41 -0.86 14.08
C PRO A 17 6.25 -0.29 14.91
N GLY A 18 6.14 1.04 14.97
CA GLY A 18 4.97 1.71 15.53
C GLY A 18 3.72 1.53 14.66
N GLU A 19 2.54 1.76 15.26
CA GLU A 19 1.24 1.60 14.58
C GLU A 19 1.11 2.42 13.29
N GLU A 20 1.74 3.61 13.23
CA GLU A 20 1.70 4.50 12.08
C GLU A 20 2.29 3.85 10.80
N PHE A 21 3.38 3.10 10.94
CA PHE A 21 4.12 2.54 9.81
C PHE A 21 3.95 1.03 9.65
N ALA A 22 3.25 0.37 10.59
CA ALA A 22 3.04 -1.08 10.55
C ALA A 22 2.45 -1.56 9.20
N LYS A 23 1.55 -0.79 8.61
CA LYS A 23 0.91 -1.10 7.31
C LYS A 23 1.88 -1.08 6.12
N LEU A 24 3.00 -0.36 6.24
CA LEU A 24 4.04 -0.33 5.22
C LEU A 24 4.89 -1.62 5.22
N LEU A 25 4.89 -2.37 6.32
CA LEU A 25 5.67 -3.60 6.48
C LEU A 25 4.83 -4.87 6.31
N THR A 26 3.53 -4.79 6.58
CA THR A 26 2.58 -5.93 6.41
C THR A 26 2.14 -6.15 4.97
N GLY A 27 2.41 -5.20 4.07
CA GLY A 27 1.95 -5.24 2.68
C GLY A 27 0.57 -4.62 2.45
N GLU A 28 -0.20 -4.34 3.51
CA GLU A 28 -1.55 -3.79 3.41
C GLU A 28 -1.58 -2.47 2.62
N ALA A 29 -0.69 -1.53 2.93
CA ALA A 29 -0.64 -0.24 2.25
C ALA A 29 -0.29 -0.39 0.76
N ALA A 30 0.66 -1.28 0.44
CA ALA A 30 1.07 -1.53 -0.94
C ALA A 30 -0.06 -2.15 -1.76
N THR A 31 -0.69 -3.23 -1.24
CA THR A 31 -1.80 -3.91 -1.91
C THR A 31 -2.99 -2.96 -2.12
N ASN A 32 -3.37 -2.19 -1.11
CA ASN A 32 -4.50 -1.26 -1.21
C ASN A 32 -4.24 -0.13 -2.22
N ALA A 33 -3.00 0.39 -2.27
CA ALA A 33 -2.63 1.43 -3.23
C ALA A 33 -2.74 0.94 -4.67
N ILE A 34 -2.17 -0.23 -4.97
CA ILE A 34 -2.22 -0.81 -6.32
C ILE A 34 -3.64 -1.23 -6.69
N ALA A 35 -4.38 -1.88 -5.78
CA ALA A 35 -5.76 -2.28 -6.07
C ALA A 35 -6.67 -1.07 -6.39
N THR A 36 -6.45 0.05 -5.71
CA THR A 36 -7.18 1.30 -6.00
C THR A 36 -6.77 1.90 -7.34
N ALA A 37 -5.48 1.87 -7.68
CA ALA A 37 -4.98 2.34 -8.98
C ALA A 37 -5.54 1.50 -10.14
N ASP A 38 -5.61 0.17 -9.97
CA ASP A 38 -6.18 -0.75 -10.96
C ASP A 38 -7.69 -0.51 -11.12
N ALA A 39 -8.43 -0.33 -10.01
CA ALA A 39 -9.85 0.01 -10.07
C ALA A 39 -10.10 1.35 -10.78
N ALA A 40 -9.27 2.36 -10.53
CA ALA A 40 -9.37 3.67 -11.18
C ALA A 40 -9.03 3.58 -12.68
N THR A 41 -8.01 2.80 -13.03
CA THR A 41 -7.63 2.54 -14.43
C THR A 41 -8.75 1.82 -15.18
N LEU A 42 -9.33 0.78 -14.58
CA LEU A 42 -10.46 0.05 -15.15
C LEU A 42 -11.70 0.96 -15.30
N SER A 43 -12.00 1.76 -14.27
CA SER A 43 -13.10 2.72 -14.29
C SER A 43 -12.97 3.74 -15.42
N SER A 44 -11.76 4.26 -15.63
CA SER A 44 -11.45 5.19 -16.72
C SER A 44 -11.60 4.53 -18.09
N ASN A 45 -11.13 3.29 -18.25
CA ASN A 45 -11.17 2.58 -19.53
C ASN A 45 -12.59 2.12 -19.91
N GLU A 46 -13.40 1.72 -18.94
CA GLU A 46 -14.75 1.19 -19.16
C GLU A 46 -15.86 2.23 -19.01
N GLY A 47 -15.54 3.44 -18.56
CA GLY A 47 -16.52 4.53 -18.38
C GLY A 47 -17.59 4.22 -17.33
N ARG A 48 -17.29 3.37 -16.34
CA ARG A 48 -18.23 2.97 -15.27
C ARG A 48 -17.56 3.02 -13.90
N LYS A 49 -18.37 3.02 -12.84
CA LYS A 49 -17.85 2.82 -11.47
C LYS A 49 -17.40 1.37 -11.30
N VAL A 50 -16.26 1.18 -10.65
CA VAL A 50 -15.65 -0.12 -10.33
C VAL A 50 -15.56 -0.25 -8.81
N LYS A 51 -15.95 -1.40 -8.26
CA LYS A 51 -15.79 -1.73 -6.85
C LYS A 51 -14.43 -2.36 -6.61
N LEU A 52 -13.80 -2.10 -5.45
CA LEU A 52 -12.53 -2.73 -5.08
C LEU A 52 -12.60 -4.26 -4.99
N THR A 53 -13.78 -4.82 -4.69
CA THR A 53 -14.01 -6.28 -4.71
C THR A 53 -13.84 -6.89 -6.10
N GLU A 54 -13.95 -6.10 -7.17
CA GLU A 54 -13.67 -6.56 -8.54
C GLU A 54 -12.16 -6.73 -8.79
N ILE A 55 -11.30 -6.10 -7.98
CA ILE A 55 -9.83 -6.19 -8.08
C ILE A 55 -9.25 -7.17 -7.06
N LEU A 56 -9.75 -7.14 -5.83
CA LEU A 56 -9.22 -7.94 -4.71
C LEU A 56 -9.76 -9.37 -4.64
N GLY A 57 -10.82 -9.69 -5.40
CA GLY A 57 -11.50 -11.00 -5.36
C GLY A 57 -12.60 -11.09 -4.32
#